data_AF-A0A5K1K6Y0-F1
#
_entry.id   AF-A0A5K1K6Y0-F1
#
_cell.length_a   1.000
_cell.length_b   1.000
_cell.length_c   1.000
_cell.angle_alpha   90.00
_cell.angle_beta   90.00
_cell.angle_gamma   90.00
#
_symmetry.space_group_name_H-M   'P 1'
#
loop_
_entity.id
_entity.type
_entity.pdbx_description
1 polymer ?
#
loop_
_entity_poly.entity_id
_entity_poly.type
_entity_poly.pdbx_seq_one_letter_code
_entity_poly.pdbx_strand_id
1 'polypeptide(L)'
;MFWTSEPRYLALCTFWALLPLASPTTNRRRLNSGAAAEATKEGIPSISFAAATAAGVSYTTLTTQPNSPNTLSAHLYAELSTNFTRTVLAPSLRPILPAGVTLKVNYSPTTFTAAGKPAGKCSRPSDFTWVLTRTQPTTSSTDVGSCGRYRLPVEAAVVRGGCYVAVTVVNATTKLDVSGAVQLEVLNRLAPSRIFGCFHG
;
A
#
# COMPACT_ATOMS: atom_id res chain seq x y z
N MET A 1 -16.15 -4.64 -1.04
CA MET A 1 -15.77 -5.25 0.25
C MET A 1 -15.95 -6.74 0.07
N PHE A 2 -14.87 -7.50 -0.13
CA PHE A 2 -14.95 -8.96 -0.27
C PHE A 2 -14.57 -9.57 1.07
N TRP A 3 -15.57 -10.16 1.74
CA TRP A 3 -15.39 -11.07 2.87
C TRP A 3 -15.53 -12.49 2.31
N THR A 4 -14.55 -13.36 2.51
CA THR A 4 -14.72 -14.80 2.30
C THR A 4 -14.56 -15.48 3.65
N SER A 5 -15.66 -15.99 4.20
CA SER A 5 -15.70 -16.76 5.44
C SER A 5 -15.61 -18.26 5.11
N GLU A 6 -14.42 -18.85 5.26
CA GLU A 6 -14.25 -20.31 5.38
C GLU A 6 -13.28 -20.63 6.54
N PRO A 7 -13.56 -21.64 7.39
CA PRO A 7 -13.04 -21.65 8.77
C PRO A 7 -11.61 -22.20 8.93
N ARG A 8 -10.81 -22.31 7.85
CA ARG A 8 -9.48 -22.97 7.93
C ARG A 8 -8.36 -22.28 7.15
N TYR A 9 -8.57 -21.07 6.63
CA TYR A 9 -7.50 -20.29 6.00
C TYR A 9 -7.26 -19.01 6.78
N LEU A 10 -6.00 -18.73 7.15
CA LEU A 10 -5.61 -17.45 7.76
C LEU A 10 -6.13 -16.30 6.89
N ALA A 11 -7.10 -15.55 7.40
CA ALA A 11 -7.68 -14.42 6.71
C ALA A 11 -6.74 -13.21 6.81
N LEU A 12 -6.31 -12.67 5.68
CA LEU A 12 -5.78 -11.31 5.59
C LEU A 12 -6.90 -10.40 5.13
N CYS A 13 -7.34 -9.48 5.99
CA CYS A 13 -8.32 -8.49 5.56
C CYS A 13 -7.66 -7.44 4.66
N THR A 14 -8.04 -7.47 3.39
CA THR A 14 -7.58 -6.53 2.38
C THR A 14 -8.66 -5.49 2.11
N PHE A 15 -8.38 -4.22 2.39
CA PHE A 15 -9.30 -3.13 2.14
C PHE A 15 -8.84 -2.26 0.97
N TRP A 16 -9.77 -2.04 0.03
CA TRP A 16 -9.53 -1.28 -1.19
C TRP A 16 -10.33 0.01 -1.18
N ALA A 17 -9.66 1.14 -1.40
CA ALA A 17 -10.30 2.40 -1.72
C ALA A 17 -9.60 3.06 -2.91
N LEU A 18 -10.27 3.08 -4.07
CA LEU A 18 -9.91 3.92 -5.20
C LEU A 18 -10.54 5.30 -4.95
N LEU A 19 -9.79 6.19 -4.29
CA LEU A 19 -10.24 7.55 -4.02
C LEU A 19 -9.20 8.53 -4.56
N PRO A 20 -9.62 9.57 -5.32
CA PRO A 20 -8.69 10.61 -5.73
C PRO A 20 -8.04 11.24 -4.50
N LEU A 21 -6.74 11.53 -4.59
CA LEU A 21 -6.02 12.33 -3.60
C LEU A 21 -6.56 13.76 -3.60
N ALA A 22 -7.72 13.98 -2.97
CA ALA A 22 -8.19 15.33 -2.69
C ALA A 22 -7.29 15.99 -1.64
N SER A 23 -7.21 17.32 -1.75
CA SER A 23 -6.50 18.31 -0.94
C SER A 23 -6.25 17.94 0.54
N PRO A 24 -5.19 18.51 1.15
CA PRO A 24 -4.71 18.19 2.52
C PRO A 24 -5.73 18.43 3.65
N THR A 25 -6.94 18.90 3.34
CA THR A 25 -7.96 19.33 4.31
C THR A 25 -9.16 18.38 4.46
N THR A 26 -9.28 17.28 3.69
CA THR A 26 -10.42 16.37 3.86
C THR A 26 -10.08 15.06 4.57
N ASN A 27 -10.89 14.75 5.59
CA ASN A 27 -10.83 13.63 6.54
C ASN A 27 -10.95 12.21 5.92
N ARG A 28 -10.75 12.06 4.60
CA ARG A 28 -11.07 10.83 3.85
C ARG A 28 -9.92 9.81 3.75
N ARG A 29 -8.67 10.21 4.03
CA ARG A 29 -7.53 9.28 4.12
C ARG A 29 -7.61 8.33 5.32
N ARG A 30 -8.48 8.62 6.30
CA ARG A 30 -8.58 7.88 7.57
C ARG A 30 -9.48 6.64 7.51
N LEU A 31 -10.39 6.54 6.53
CA LEU A 31 -11.42 5.50 6.52
C LEU A 31 -10.85 4.11 6.18
N ASN A 32 -9.98 4.01 5.17
CA ASN A 32 -9.39 2.72 4.75
C ASN A 32 -8.44 2.14 5.81
N SER A 33 -7.55 2.99 6.35
CA SER A 33 -6.70 2.61 7.49
C SER A 33 -7.51 2.34 8.76
N GLY A 34 -8.75 2.83 8.87
CA GLY A 34 -9.67 2.53 9.96
C GLY A 34 -10.12 1.08 9.96
N ALA A 35 -10.63 0.57 8.84
CA ALA A 35 -11.11 -0.82 8.76
C ALA A 35 -9.97 -1.85 8.93
N ALA A 36 -8.80 -1.57 8.34
CA ALA A 36 -7.62 -2.40 8.53
C ALA A 36 -7.15 -2.40 10.00
N ALA A 37 -7.17 -1.24 10.65
CA ALA A 37 -6.87 -1.12 12.06
C ALA A 37 -7.84 -1.92 12.96
N GLU A 38 -9.15 -1.84 12.71
CA GLU A 38 -10.12 -2.62 13.50
C GLU A 38 -9.91 -4.13 13.31
N ALA A 39 -9.65 -4.62 12.10
CA ALA A 39 -9.31 -6.02 11.87
C ALA A 39 -8.07 -6.45 12.69
N THR A 40 -7.04 -5.60 12.75
CA THR A 40 -5.84 -5.88 13.55
C THR A 40 -6.10 -5.92 15.05
N LYS A 41 -7.04 -5.10 15.56
CA LYS A 41 -7.44 -5.16 16.98
C LYS A 41 -8.14 -6.48 17.32
N GLU A 42 -8.84 -7.08 16.34
CA GLU A 42 -9.42 -8.42 16.45
C GLU A 42 -8.41 -9.56 16.19
N GLY A 43 -7.11 -9.25 16.13
CA GLY A 43 -6.06 -10.23 15.90
C GLY A 43 -5.91 -10.71 14.46
N ILE A 44 -6.58 -10.06 13.50
CA ILE A 44 -6.53 -10.39 12.08
C ILE A 44 -5.47 -9.52 11.39
N PRO A 45 -4.40 -10.10 10.80
CA PRO A 45 -3.45 -9.35 10.00
C PRO A 45 -4.17 -8.60 8.86
N SER A 46 -3.76 -7.37 8.57
CA SER A 46 -4.48 -6.53 7.62
C SER A 46 -3.58 -5.62 6.80
N ILE A 47 -4.05 -5.29 5.60
CA ILE A 47 -3.42 -4.33 4.70
C ILE A 47 -4.50 -3.41 4.12
N SER A 48 -4.23 -2.11 4.11
CA SER A 48 -5.03 -1.12 3.41
C SER A 48 -4.33 -0.67 2.13
N PHE A 49 -5.04 -0.70 1.00
CA PHE A 49 -4.53 -0.27 -0.30
C PHE A 49 -5.26 0.98 -0.79
N ALA A 50 -4.50 1.99 -1.16
CA ALA A 50 -4.99 3.22 -1.76
C ALA A 50 -4.12 3.61 -2.95
N ALA A 51 -4.71 4.33 -3.91
CA ALA A 51 -4.04 4.72 -5.14
C ALA A 51 -4.23 6.21 -5.43
N ALA A 52 -3.23 6.80 -6.08
CA ALA A 52 -3.21 8.21 -6.43
C ALA A 52 -3.89 8.55 -7.77
N THR A 53 -4.28 7.58 -8.61
CA THR A 53 -4.98 7.88 -9.87
C THR A 53 -6.48 7.75 -9.82
N ALA A 54 -7.07 8.47 -10.78
CA ALA A 54 -8.37 8.26 -11.39
C ALA A 54 -9.56 8.47 -10.47
N ALA A 55 -10.62 9.02 -11.06
CA ALA A 55 -11.92 9.05 -10.42
C ALA A 55 -12.37 7.62 -10.10
N GLY A 56 -13.14 7.44 -9.01
CA GLY A 56 -13.72 6.15 -8.69
C GLY A 56 -14.46 5.59 -9.91
N VAL A 57 -14.13 4.35 -10.28
CA VAL A 57 -14.73 3.65 -11.41
C VAL A 57 -15.68 2.58 -10.92
N SER A 58 -16.87 2.50 -11.53
CA SER A 58 -17.79 1.39 -11.28
C SER A 58 -17.16 0.08 -11.72
N TYR A 59 -17.41 -1.01 -11.00
CA TYR A 59 -16.98 -2.35 -11.41
C TYR A 59 -17.55 -2.74 -12.79
N THR A 60 -18.70 -2.17 -13.19
CA THR A 60 -19.29 -2.37 -14.52
C THR A 60 -18.51 -1.67 -15.64
N THR A 61 -17.68 -0.68 -15.32
CA THR A 61 -16.82 0.00 -16.31
C THR A 61 -15.78 -0.95 -16.90
N LEU A 62 -15.42 -2.01 -16.15
CA LEU A 62 -14.50 -3.05 -16.62
C LEU A 62 -15.03 -3.73 -17.89
N THR A 63 -16.36 -3.92 -17.99
CA THR A 63 -16.98 -4.59 -19.14
C THR A 63 -17.39 -3.59 -20.23
N THR A 64 -17.87 -2.40 -19.87
CA THR A 64 -18.35 -1.42 -20.86
C THR A 64 -17.22 -0.59 -21.48
N GLN A 65 -16.12 -0.37 -20.76
CA GLN A 65 -14.96 0.40 -21.22
C GLN A 65 -13.64 -0.27 -20.81
N PRO A 66 -13.35 -1.48 -21.35
CA PRO A 66 -12.23 -2.30 -20.93
C PRO A 66 -10.86 -1.64 -21.15
N ASN A 67 -10.75 -0.75 -22.14
CA ASN A 67 -9.51 -0.07 -22.49
C ASN A 67 -9.42 1.38 -21.98
N SER A 68 -10.36 1.81 -21.12
CA SER A 68 -10.27 3.14 -20.54
C SER A 68 -9.04 3.26 -19.61
N PRO A 69 -8.44 4.46 -19.48
CA PRO A 69 -7.36 4.71 -18.52
C PRO A 69 -7.67 4.21 -17.11
N ASN A 70 -8.92 4.39 -16.66
CA ASN A 70 -9.33 4.02 -15.31
C ASN A 70 -9.43 2.50 -15.15
N THR A 71 -9.95 1.78 -16.15
CA THR A 71 -9.98 0.30 -16.13
C THR A 71 -8.56 -0.27 -16.11
N LEU A 72 -7.67 0.23 -16.96
CA LEU A 72 -6.27 -0.22 -17.01
C LEU A 72 -5.52 0.06 -15.70
N SER A 73 -5.79 1.23 -15.09
CA SER A 73 -5.23 1.57 -13.77
C SER A 73 -5.73 0.65 -12.67
N ALA A 74 -7.04 0.34 -12.66
CA ALA A 74 -7.63 -0.58 -11.70
C ALA A 74 -7.03 -1.99 -11.82
N HIS A 75 -6.83 -2.49 -13.04
CA HIS A 75 -6.14 -3.76 -13.27
C HIS A 75 -4.71 -3.76 -12.75
N LEU A 76 -3.95 -2.71 -13.06
CA LEU A 76 -2.55 -2.58 -12.62
C LEU A 76 -2.42 -2.55 -11.09
N TYR A 77 -3.27 -1.79 -10.39
CA TYR A 77 -3.27 -1.79 -8.93
C TYR A 77 -3.76 -3.12 -8.34
N ALA A 78 -4.67 -3.81 -9.03
CA ALA A 78 -5.16 -5.11 -8.59
C ALA A 78 -4.02 -6.12 -8.62
N GLU A 79 -3.27 -6.15 -9.71
CA GLU A 79 -2.09 -6.98 -9.87
C GLU A 79 -1.02 -6.68 -8.81
N LEU A 80 -0.66 -5.41 -8.61
CA LEU A 80 0.30 -5.00 -7.58
C LEU A 80 -0.15 -5.44 -6.18
N SER A 81 -1.42 -5.23 -5.84
CA SER A 81 -1.96 -5.59 -4.53
C SER A 81 -2.00 -7.10 -4.33
N THR A 82 -2.42 -7.87 -5.33
CA THR A 82 -2.43 -9.33 -5.26
C THR A 82 -1.02 -9.88 -5.09
N ASN A 83 -0.04 -9.36 -5.84
CA ASN A 83 1.35 -9.77 -5.72
C ASN A 83 1.94 -9.44 -4.33
N PHE A 84 1.63 -8.26 -3.78
CA PHE A 84 2.06 -7.90 -2.44
C PHE A 84 1.39 -8.74 -1.35
N THR A 85 0.08 -8.96 -1.44
CA THR A 85 -0.64 -9.83 -0.51
C THR A 85 -0.07 -11.25 -0.54
N ARG A 86 0.22 -11.82 -1.71
CA ARG A 86 0.90 -13.13 -1.82
C ARG A 86 2.28 -13.11 -1.16
N THR A 87 3.04 -12.03 -1.33
CA THR A 87 4.35 -11.85 -0.70
C THR A 87 4.23 -11.85 0.83
N VAL A 88 3.30 -11.07 1.38
CA VAL A 88 3.04 -10.99 2.82
C VAL A 88 2.52 -12.31 3.39
N LEU A 89 1.76 -13.07 2.62
CA LEU A 89 1.19 -14.37 3.02
C LEU A 89 2.15 -15.56 2.85
N ALA A 90 3.36 -15.35 2.33
CA ALA A 90 4.30 -16.44 2.06
C ALA A 90 4.59 -17.25 3.36
N PRO A 91 4.60 -18.61 3.31
CA PRO A 91 4.66 -19.45 4.51
C PRO A 91 5.85 -19.18 5.43
N SER A 92 6.99 -18.79 4.86
CA SER A 92 8.21 -18.45 5.59
C SER A 92 8.09 -17.19 6.45
N LEU A 93 7.00 -16.42 6.32
CA LEU A 93 6.84 -15.10 6.93
C LEU A 93 5.80 -15.08 8.05
N ARG A 94 5.71 -16.17 8.83
CA ARG A 94 4.75 -16.31 9.93
C ARG A 94 5.37 -16.00 11.29
N PRO A 95 4.66 -15.32 12.21
CA PRO A 95 3.33 -14.70 12.03
C PRO A 95 3.35 -13.59 10.97
N ILE A 96 2.24 -13.39 10.24
CA ILE A 96 2.18 -12.53 9.03
C ILE A 96 2.65 -11.10 9.33
N LEU A 97 2.17 -10.49 10.42
CA LEU A 97 2.59 -9.18 10.93
C LEU A 97 2.72 -9.23 12.45
N PRO A 98 3.50 -8.33 13.08
CA PRO A 98 3.51 -8.20 14.54
C PRO A 98 2.11 -7.85 15.05
N ALA A 99 1.79 -8.21 16.30
CA ALA A 99 0.51 -7.88 16.90
C ALA A 99 0.33 -6.34 16.97
N GLY A 100 -0.90 -5.86 16.76
CA GLY A 100 -1.20 -4.42 16.78
C GLY A 100 -0.66 -3.62 15.59
N VAL A 101 -0.15 -4.29 14.55
CA VAL A 101 0.39 -3.65 13.33
C VAL A 101 -0.47 -3.95 12.10
N THR A 102 -0.71 -2.91 11.30
CA THR A 102 -1.30 -3.00 9.96
C THR A 102 -0.37 -2.36 8.93
N LEU A 103 -0.43 -2.83 7.68
CA LEU A 103 0.28 -2.19 6.57
C LEU A 103 -0.64 -1.22 5.82
N LYS A 104 -0.09 -0.08 5.47
CA LYS A 104 -0.74 0.92 4.62
C LYS A 104 0.06 1.07 3.34
N VAL A 105 -0.59 0.83 2.20
CA VAL A 105 0.04 0.83 0.88
C VAL A 105 -0.59 1.93 0.04
N ASN A 106 0.25 2.85 -0.46
CA ASN A 106 -0.17 3.90 -1.38
C ASN A 106 0.58 3.81 -2.71
N TYR A 107 -0.17 3.68 -3.80
CA TYR A 107 0.38 3.60 -5.15
C TYR A 107 0.53 4.98 -5.80
N SER A 108 1.65 5.19 -6.49
CA SER A 108 1.84 6.35 -7.36
C SER A 108 0.87 6.36 -8.54
N PRO A 109 0.67 7.52 -9.19
CA PRO A 109 -0.13 7.60 -10.39
C PRO A 109 0.35 6.68 -11.52
N THR A 110 -0.58 5.99 -12.19
CA THR A 110 -0.36 5.30 -13.46
C THR A 110 -0.48 6.28 -14.63
N THR A 111 0.03 5.88 -15.79
CA THR A 111 -0.01 6.73 -16.99
C THR A 111 -0.59 5.99 -18.20
N PHE A 112 -1.85 6.27 -18.52
CA PHE A 112 -2.53 5.78 -19.72
C PHE A 112 -3.18 6.94 -20.48
N THR A 113 -3.04 6.93 -21.79
CA THR A 113 -3.73 7.85 -22.71
C THR A 113 -5.22 7.50 -22.82
N ALA A 114 -6.05 8.43 -23.27
CA ALA A 114 -7.48 8.20 -23.50
C ALA A 114 -7.77 7.02 -24.46
N ALA A 115 -6.83 6.69 -25.35
CA ALA A 115 -6.89 5.54 -26.25
C ALA A 115 -6.45 4.21 -25.61
N GLY A 116 -6.19 4.18 -24.29
CA GLY A 116 -5.81 2.96 -23.57
C GLY A 116 -4.35 2.53 -23.77
N LYS A 117 -3.48 3.43 -24.24
CA LYS A 117 -2.04 3.14 -24.43
C LYS A 117 -1.20 3.74 -23.29
N PRO A 118 -0.07 3.12 -22.89
CA PRO A 118 0.90 3.73 -21.99
C PRO A 118 1.31 5.14 -22.45
N ALA A 119 1.28 6.10 -21.53
CA ALA A 119 1.71 7.48 -21.79
C ALA A 119 3.12 7.79 -21.25
N GLY A 120 3.77 6.81 -20.61
CA GLY A 120 5.05 6.96 -19.93
C GLY A 120 5.38 5.74 -19.08
N LYS A 121 6.27 5.93 -18.09
CA LYS A 121 6.51 4.96 -17.02
C LYS A 121 5.29 4.89 -16.08
N CYS A 122 5.20 3.85 -15.26
CA CYS A 122 4.08 3.58 -14.36
C CYS A 122 2.86 3.01 -15.09
N SER A 123 3.11 2.23 -16.15
CA SER A 123 2.06 1.55 -16.92
C SER A 123 2.13 0.03 -16.79
N ARG A 124 3.16 -0.48 -16.10
CA ARG A 124 3.39 -1.90 -15.83
C ARG A 124 3.78 -2.12 -14.38
N PRO A 125 3.53 -3.30 -13.78
CA PRO A 125 3.90 -3.58 -12.39
C PRO A 125 5.40 -3.41 -12.12
N SER A 126 6.23 -3.85 -13.08
CA SER A 126 7.70 -3.75 -13.01
C SER A 126 8.23 -2.32 -13.00
N ASP A 127 7.42 -1.33 -13.35
CA ASP A 127 7.82 0.08 -13.30
C ASP A 127 7.88 0.58 -11.85
N PHE A 128 7.17 -0.08 -10.92
CA PHE A 128 6.99 0.41 -9.56
C PHE A 128 8.05 -0.12 -8.61
N THR A 129 8.74 0.80 -7.92
CA THR A 129 9.65 0.46 -6.82
C THR A 129 8.92 0.55 -5.49
N TRP A 130 8.94 -0.52 -4.69
CA TRP A 130 8.35 -0.53 -3.36
C TRP A 130 9.31 0.11 -2.36
N VAL A 131 8.80 1.04 -1.56
CA VAL A 131 9.60 1.83 -0.62
C VAL A 131 8.95 1.73 0.75
N LEU A 132 9.75 1.42 1.76
CA LEU A 132 9.30 1.53 3.15
C LEU A 132 9.23 3.01 3.55
N THR A 133 8.08 3.44 4.05
CA THR A 133 7.77 4.85 4.29
C THR A 133 7.20 5.08 5.69
N ARG A 134 7.02 6.37 5.99
CA ARG A 134 6.30 6.86 7.16
C ARG A 134 5.13 7.77 6.77
N THR A 135 4.16 7.91 7.66
CA THR A 135 2.93 8.68 7.48
C THR A 135 3.19 10.17 7.59
N GLN A 136 3.93 10.60 8.62
CA GLN A 136 4.16 12.03 8.93
C GLN A 136 5.65 12.34 9.02
N PRO A 137 6.11 13.56 8.69
CA PRO A 137 7.48 13.97 8.98
C PRO A 137 7.80 13.88 10.48
N THR A 138 9.04 13.54 10.84
CA THR A 138 9.54 13.67 12.23
C THR A 138 10.89 14.34 12.25
N THR A 139 11.25 15.03 13.32
CA THR A 139 12.63 15.47 13.57
C THR A 139 13.29 14.68 14.70
N SER A 140 12.55 13.82 15.40
CA SER A 140 12.96 13.21 16.68
C SER A 140 12.84 11.69 16.74
N SER A 141 12.06 11.03 15.85
CA SER A 141 12.00 9.57 15.82
C SER A 141 13.07 8.99 14.89
N THR A 142 13.80 7.99 15.38
CA THR A 142 14.65 7.14 14.55
C THR A 142 13.80 6.01 13.97
N ASP A 143 13.66 6.01 12.65
CA ASP A 143 13.08 4.91 11.92
C ASP A 143 14.08 3.75 11.80
N VAL A 144 13.64 2.62 11.22
CA VAL A 144 14.57 1.57 10.81
C VAL A 144 15.60 2.13 9.81
N GLY A 145 16.86 1.72 9.99
CA GLY A 145 17.92 2.02 9.04
C GLY A 145 17.63 1.37 7.69
N SER A 146 17.43 2.17 6.65
CA SER A 146 17.20 1.70 5.28
C SER A 146 17.81 2.69 4.29
N CYS A 147 18.39 2.18 3.20
CA CYS A 147 18.97 3.02 2.15
C CYS A 147 20.01 4.04 2.67
N GLY A 148 20.79 3.66 3.69
CA GLY A 148 21.83 4.50 4.29
C GLY A 148 21.29 5.63 5.17
N ARG A 149 20.01 5.64 5.55
CA ARG A 149 19.38 6.66 6.40
C ARG A 149 18.53 6.02 7.51
N TYR A 150 18.37 6.72 8.63
CA TYR A 150 17.51 6.34 9.76
C TYR A 150 16.22 7.17 9.84
N ARG A 151 15.84 7.74 8.69
CA ARG A 151 14.62 8.51 8.53
C ARG A 151 14.00 8.10 7.20
N LEU A 152 12.90 7.37 7.29
CA LEU A 152 12.17 6.92 6.12
C LEU A 152 11.53 8.12 5.41
N PRO A 153 11.41 8.07 4.08
CA PRO A 153 10.72 9.12 3.34
C PRO A 153 9.24 9.12 3.71
N VAL A 154 8.64 10.31 3.66
CA VAL A 154 7.20 10.49 3.91
C VAL A 154 6.43 9.93 2.70
N GLU A 155 5.45 9.08 2.96
CA GLU A 155 4.61 8.41 1.97
C GLU A 155 4.11 9.35 0.87
N ALA A 156 3.63 10.54 1.25
CA ALA A 156 3.11 11.52 0.31
C ALA A 156 4.18 12.06 -0.67
N ALA A 157 5.45 12.14 -0.25
CA ALA A 157 6.55 12.52 -1.13
C ALA A 157 6.90 11.39 -2.10
N VAL A 158 6.97 10.15 -1.59
CA VAL A 158 7.26 8.95 -2.40
C VAL A 158 6.24 8.77 -3.52
N VAL A 159 4.94 8.85 -3.20
CA VAL A 159 3.84 8.69 -4.16
C VAL A 159 3.84 9.76 -5.27
N ARG A 160 4.43 10.94 -5.02
CA ARG A 160 4.56 12.01 -6.01
C ARG A 160 5.90 11.99 -6.76
N GLY A 161 6.87 11.19 -6.30
CA GLY A 161 8.24 11.21 -6.79
C GLY A 161 8.50 10.36 -8.04
N GLY A 162 7.49 9.66 -8.57
CA GLY A 162 7.64 8.82 -9.76
C GLY A 162 6.82 7.53 -9.65
N CYS A 163 7.34 6.41 -10.17
CA CYS A 163 6.68 5.11 -10.11
C CYS A 163 7.08 4.38 -8.82
N TYR A 164 6.46 4.76 -7.71
CA TYR A 164 6.73 4.14 -6.41
C TYR A 164 5.47 3.55 -5.78
N VAL A 165 5.66 2.57 -4.92
CA VAL A 165 4.64 2.12 -3.96
C VAL A 165 5.16 2.41 -2.57
N ALA A 166 4.47 3.28 -1.84
CA ALA A 166 4.80 3.58 -0.46
C ALA A 166 4.14 2.55 0.46
N VAL A 167 4.93 1.90 1.31
CA VAL A 167 4.45 0.94 2.33
C VAL A 167 4.80 1.50 3.70
N THR A 168 3.78 1.83 4.48
CA THR A 168 3.93 2.35 5.84
C THR A 168 3.49 1.30 6.86
N VAL A 169 4.30 1.10 7.90
CA VAL A 169 3.96 0.24 9.04
C VAL A 169 3.25 1.08 10.09
N VAL A 170 2.00 0.73 10.40
CA VAL A 170 1.09 1.58 11.19
C VAL A 170 0.65 0.85 12.46
N ASN A 171 0.63 1.56 13.58
CA ASN A 171 0.02 1.10 14.81
C ASN A 171 -1.51 1.10 14.65
N ALA A 172 -2.16 -0.05 14.83
CA ALA A 172 -3.60 -0.17 14.63
C ALA A 172 -4.44 0.69 15.61
N THR A 173 -3.93 0.94 16.82
CA THR A 173 -4.63 1.76 17.82
C THR A 173 -4.52 3.25 17.48
N THR A 174 -3.31 3.76 17.30
CA THR A 174 -3.09 5.20 17.09
C THR A 174 -3.25 5.64 15.64
N LYS A 175 -3.17 4.70 14.69
CA LYS A 175 -3.15 4.94 13.23
C LYS A 175 -1.97 5.84 12.81
N LEU A 176 -0.91 5.85 13.60
CA LEU A 176 0.34 6.57 13.38
C LEU A 176 1.50 5.60 13.14
N ASP A 177 2.64 6.16 12.78
CA ASP A 177 3.89 5.43 12.59
C ASP A 177 4.26 4.63 13.84
N VAL A 178 4.69 3.38 13.65
CA VAL A 178 5.30 2.58 14.72
C VAL A 178 6.77 2.99 14.94
N SER A 179 7.40 2.47 16.00
CA SER A 179 8.82 2.69 16.26
C SER A 179 9.73 2.01 15.21
N GLY A 180 10.97 2.49 15.07
CA GLY A 180 11.95 1.86 14.18
C GLY A 180 12.20 0.37 14.45
N ALA A 181 12.08 -0.07 15.70
CA ALA A 181 12.19 -1.49 16.06
C ALA A 181 11.07 -2.35 15.45
N VAL A 182 9.82 -1.87 15.50
CA VAL A 182 8.67 -2.57 14.90
C VAL A 182 8.74 -2.50 13.37
N GLN A 183 9.20 -1.38 12.80
CA GLN A 183 9.48 -1.27 11.36
C GLN A 183 10.53 -2.30 10.93
N LEU A 184 11.60 -2.48 11.71
CA LEU A 184 12.65 -3.46 11.45
C LEU A 184 12.12 -4.89 11.49
N GLU A 185 11.23 -5.21 12.44
CA GLU A 185 10.62 -6.53 12.52
C GLU A 185 9.82 -6.86 11.25
N VAL A 186 9.01 -5.92 10.75
CA VAL A 186 8.29 -6.08 9.48
C VAL A 186 9.24 -6.18 8.29
N LEU A 187 10.30 -5.35 8.26
CA LEU A 187 11.28 -5.37 7.19
C LEU A 187 12.02 -6.72 7.12
N ASN A 188 12.46 -7.24 8.26
CA ASN A 188 13.13 -8.54 8.35
C ASN A 188 12.24 -9.68 7.87
N ARG A 189 10.93 -9.62 8.16
CA ARG A 189 9.97 -10.59 7.61
C ARG A 189 9.88 -10.49 6.10
N LEU A 190 9.81 -9.29 5.54
CA LEU A 190 9.69 -9.12 4.08
C LEU A 190 11.02 -9.24 3.33
N ALA A 191 12.16 -9.24 4.02
CA ALA A 191 13.49 -9.28 3.43
C ALA A 191 13.73 -10.42 2.41
N PRO A 192 13.26 -11.67 2.63
CA PRO A 192 13.43 -12.76 1.66
C PRO A 192 12.80 -12.47 0.29
N SER A 193 11.74 -11.65 0.25
CA SER A 193 11.10 -11.25 -1.02
C SER A 193 11.92 -10.26 -1.84
N ARG A 194 12.88 -9.57 -1.19
CA ARG A 194 13.69 -8.48 -1.78
C ARG A 194 12.86 -7.41 -2.50
N ILE A 195 11.61 -7.22 -2.06
CA ILE A 195 10.66 -6.33 -2.74
C ILE A 195 11.01 -4.85 -2.56
N PHE A 196 11.62 -4.48 -1.43
CA PHE A 196 11.91 -3.09 -1.11
C PHE A 196 13.16 -2.57 -1.81
N GLY A 197 13.03 -1.40 -2.45
CA GLY A 197 14.11 -0.60 -2.98
C GLY A 197 14.20 0.77 -2.31
N CYS A 198 15.09 1.62 -2.83
CA CYS A 198 15.35 2.95 -2.30
C CYS A 198 14.59 4.04 -3.03
N PHE A 199 14.20 5.07 -2.29
CA PHE A 199 13.63 6.29 -2.86
C PHE A 199 14.74 7.30 -3.15
N HIS A 200 14.77 7.81 -4.38
CA HIS A 200 15.80 8.75 -4.88
C HIS A 200 15.24 10.13 -5.27
N GLY A 201 14.00 10.44 -4.87
CA GLY A 201 13.35 11.73 -5.16
C GLY A 201 13.49 12.76 -4.06
#